data_AF-A0A7C6JE69-F1
#
_entry.id   AF-A0A7C6JE69-F1
#
_cell.length_a   1.000
_cell.length_b   1.000
_cell.length_c   1.000
_cell.angle_alpha   90.00
_cell.angle_beta   90.00
_cell.angle_gamma   90.00
#
_symmetry.space_group_name_H-M   'P 1'
#
loop_
_entity.id
_entity.type
_entity.pdbx_description
1 polymer ?
#
loop_
_entity_poly.entity_id
_entity_poly.type
_entity_poly.pdbx_seq_one_letter_code
_entity_poly.pdbx_strand_id
1 'polypeptide(L)'
;MKVDYTAYFTQDMARRIYNDLMEKDRGELPFPEFKLLYKIRKRTESSEPEEVVLEIVPESNDKKGATYFLQYNGVYSDFQILEDNVMVNK
;
A
#
# COMPACT_ATOMS: atom_id res chain seq x y z
N MET A 1 -6.90 -20.41 6.17
CA MET A 1 -7.12 -19.03 6.64
C MET A 1 -6.38 -18.10 5.71
N LYS A 2 -7.07 -17.16 5.04
CA LYS A 2 -6.41 -16.05 4.35
C LYS A 2 -5.90 -15.14 5.47
N VAL A 3 -4.59 -14.92 5.58
CA VAL A 3 -4.05 -13.95 6.54
C VAL A 3 -4.53 -12.59 6.07
N ASP A 4 -5.27 -11.89 6.92
CA ASP A 4 -5.64 -10.50 6.67
C ASP A 4 -4.41 -9.64 6.97
N TYR A 5 -3.72 -9.22 5.92
CA TYR A 5 -2.53 -8.39 6.07
C TYR A 5 -2.87 -6.90 6.22
N THR A 6 -4.12 -6.50 6.02
CA THR A 6 -4.54 -5.10 6.17
C THR A 6 -4.47 -4.65 7.64
N ALA A 7 -4.61 -5.59 8.58
CA ALA A 7 -4.40 -5.36 10.00
C ALA A 7 -2.99 -4.83 10.34
N TYR A 8 -1.99 -5.07 9.49
CA TYR A 8 -0.64 -4.56 9.68
C TYR A 8 -0.45 -3.14 9.13
N PHE A 9 -1.40 -2.61 8.38
CA PHE A 9 -1.23 -1.31 7.73
C PHE A 9 -1.60 -0.17 8.69
N THR A 10 -0.58 0.42 9.31
CA THR A 10 -0.74 1.50 10.30
C THR A 10 -0.70 2.88 9.66
N GLN A 11 -1.20 3.91 10.38
CA GLN A 11 -1.06 5.31 9.95
C GLN A 11 0.40 5.75 9.76
N ASP A 12 1.31 5.20 10.56
CA ASP A 12 2.74 5.50 10.44
C ASP A 12 3.34 4.93 9.13
N MET A 13 2.93 3.70 8.79
CA MET A 13 3.30 3.09 7.51
C MET A 13 2.74 3.86 6.32
N ALA A 14 1.47 4.28 6.37
CA ALA A 14 0.86 5.11 5.35
C ALA A 14 1.66 6.42 5.14
N ARG A 15 2.01 7.09 6.24
CA ARG A 15 2.85 8.30 6.21
C ARG A 15 4.20 8.05 5.54
N ARG A 16 4.87 6.95 5.91
CA ARG A 16 6.18 6.60 5.35
C ARG A 16 6.09 6.32 3.85
N ILE A 17 5.11 5.52 3.43
CA ILE A 17 4.87 5.21 2.01
C ILE A 17 4.56 6.50 1.24
N TYR A 18 3.68 7.36 1.75
CA TYR A 18 3.34 8.63 1.12
C TYR A 18 4.58 9.50 0.89
N ASN A 19 5.39 9.70 1.93
CA ASN A 19 6.60 10.53 1.86
C ASN A 19 7.65 9.95 0.92
N ASP A 20 7.90 8.64 0.97
CA ASP A 20 8.84 7.99 0.04
C ASP A 20 8.38 8.18 -1.42
N LEU A 21 7.07 8.15 -1.64
CA LEU A 21 6.45 8.30 -2.96
C LEU A 21 6.44 9.74 -3.51
N MET A 22 6.71 10.73 -2.64
CA MET A 22 7.01 12.09 -3.08
C MET A 22 8.38 12.18 -3.75
N GLU A 23 9.33 11.32 -3.39
CA GLU A 23 10.68 11.32 -3.95
C GLU A 23 10.89 10.28 -5.07
N LYS A 24 10.21 9.13 -4.99
CA LYS A 24 10.42 7.99 -5.90
C LYS A 24 9.11 7.29 -6.21
N ASP A 25 8.89 6.84 -7.45
CA ASP A 25 7.60 6.23 -7.83
C ASP A 25 7.30 4.85 -7.20
N ARG A 26 8.26 4.25 -6.50
CA ARG A 26 8.14 2.93 -5.85
C ARG A 26 9.11 2.76 -4.69
N GLY A 27 8.82 1.80 -3.81
CA GLY A 27 9.73 1.37 -2.76
C GLY A 27 9.32 0.04 -2.13
N GLU A 28 9.99 -0.32 -1.04
CA GLU A 28 9.75 -1.56 -0.31
C GLU A 28 9.87 -1.37 1.21
N LEU A 29 9.03 -2.06 1.97
CA LEU A 29 9.12 -2.18 3.42
C LEU A 29 9.32 -3.66 3.79
N PRO A 30 10.45 -4.00 4.44
CA PRO A 30 10.72 -5.36 4.87
C PRO A 30 9.97 -5.68 6.18
N PHE A 31 9.39 -6.88 6.25
CA PHE A 31 8.82 -7.47 7.46
C PHE A 31 9.46 -8.85 7.72
N PRO A 32 9.36 -9.40 8.94
CA PRO A 32 9.98 -10.69 9.27
C PRO A 32 9.52 -11.87 8.41
N GLU A 33 8.27 -11.84 7.91
CA GLU A 33 7.66 -12.96 7.18
C GLU A 33 7.36 -12.65 5.70
N PHE A 34 7.43 -11.37 5.31
CA PHE A 34 7.08 -10.91 3.98
C PHE A 34 7.74 -9.56 3.65
N LYS A 35 7.67 -9.16 2.39
CA LYS A 35 8.03 -7.81 1.93
C LYS A 35 6.80 -7.11 1.38
N LEU A 36 6.62 -5.84 1.74
CA LEU A 36 5.59 -4.99 1.17
C LEU A 36 6.21 -4.11 0.09
N LEU A 37 5.92 -4.39 -1.16
CA LEU A 37 6.27 -3.52 -2.28
C LEU A 37 5.16 -2.49 -2.46
N TYR A 38 5.52 -1.22 -2.70
CA TYR A 38 4.56 -0.16 -2.99
C TYR A 38 4.97 0.61 -4.24
N LYS A 39 3.98 0.97 -5.06
CA LYS A 39 4.20 1.72 -6.30
C LYS A 39 3.02 2.64 -6.58
N ILE A 40 3.31 3.84 -7.08
CA ILE A 40 2.27 4.76 -7.53
C ILE A 40 1.54 4.18 -8.74
N ARG A 41 0.22 4.14 -8.63
CA ARG A 41 -0.71 3.87 -9.72
C ARG A 41 -1.20 5.16 -10.35
N LYS A 42 -1.50 6.15 -9.51
CA LYS A 42 -2.06 7.44 -9.91
C LYS A 42 -1.52 8.56 -9.02
N ARG A 43 -1.25 9.71 -9.63
CA ARG A 43 -0.93 10.96 -8.93
C ARG A 43 -2.07 11.96 -9.10
N THR A 44 -2.23 12.85 -8.13
CA THR A 44 -3.07 14.03 -8.25
C THR A 44 -2.48 15.01 -9.27
N GLU A 45 -3.24 16.04 -9.65
CA GLU A 45 -2.75 17.13 -10.51
C GLU A 45 -1.54 17.87 -9.90
N SER A 46 -1.43 17.89 -8.57
CA SER A 46 -0.30 18.45 -7.82
C SER A 46 0.88 17.48 -7.68
N SER A 47 0.87 16.38 -8.44
CA SER A 47 1.91 15.33 -8.44
C SER A 47 2.04 14.56 -7.12
N GLU A 48 1.04 14.63 -6.24
CA GLU A 48 1.02 13.85 -5.00
C GLU A 48 0.50 12.43 -5.25
N PRO A 49 0.93 11.41 -4.48
CA PRO A 49 0.37 10.06 -4.59
C PRO A 49 -1.13 10.06 -4.29
N GLU A 50 -1.94 9.60 -5.23
CA GLU A 50 -3.40 9.48 -5.07
C GLU A 50 -3.80 8.01 -4.89
N GLU A 51 -3.32 7.15 -5.79
CA GLU A 51 -3.52 5.70 -5.68
C GLU A 51 -2.16 5.01 -5.73
N VAL A 52 -1.97 4.09 -4.78
CA VAL A 52 -0.75 3.30 -4.62
C VAL A 52 -1.11 1.84 -4.62
N VAL A 53 -0.44 1.05 -5.46
CA VAL A 53 -0.53 -0.41 -5.41
C VAL A 53 0.40 -0.91 -4.32
N LEU A 54 -0.11 -1.77 -3.46
CA LEU A 54 0.62 -2.48 -2.43
C LEU A 54 0.66 -3.97 -2.79
N GLU A 55 1.83 -4.57 -2.86
CA GLU A 55 2.02 -6.00 -3.13
C GLU A 55 2.79 -6.64 -1.99
N ILE A 56 2.18 -7.66 -1.37
CA ILE A 56 2.82 -8.47 -0.34
C ILE A 56 3.48 -9.66 -1.01
N VAL A 57 4.77 -9.84 -0.77
CA VAL A 57 5.56 -10.96 -1.27
C VAL A 57 6.06 -11.78 -0.08
N PRO A 58 5.54 -13.01 0.13
CA PRO A 58 6.05 -13.90 1.17
C PRO A 58 7.51 -14.26 0.91
N GLU A 59 8.33 -14.42 1.96
CA GLU A 59 9.73 -14.84 1.78
C GLU A 59 9.86 -16.29 1.26
N SER A 60 8.83 -17.13 1.44
CA SER A 60 8.74 -18.46 0.83
C SER A 60 8.40 -18.32 -0.66
N ASN A 61 9.46 -18.27 -1.45
CA ASN A 61 9.60 -17.73 -2.80
C ASN A 61 8.80 -18.41 -3.94
N ASP A 62 7.47 -18.60 -3.86
CA ASP A 62 6.69 -19.14 -5.00
C ASP A 62 5.18 -18.83 -5.04
N LYS A 63 4.64 -18.01 -4.14
CA LYS A 63 3.23 -17.58 -4.21
C LYS A 63 3.17 -16.07 -4.37
N LYS A 64 2.53 -15.61 -5.46
CA LYS A 64 1.99 -14.24 -5.52
C LYS A 64 1.21 -14.02 -4.23
N GLY A 65 1.66 -13.09 -3.39
CA GLY A 65 0.92 -12.76 -2.19
C GLY A 65 -0.29 -11.91 -2.54
N ALA A 66 -0.76 -11.13 -1.58
CA ALA A 66 -1.94 -10.30 -1.75
C ALA A 66 -1.56 -8.95 -2.38
N THR A 67 -2.46 -8.42 -3.22
CA THR A 67 -2.36 -7.07 -3.75
C THR A 67 -3.50 -6.23 -3.18
N TYR A 68 -3.17 -5.04 -2.70
CA TYR A 68 -4.12 -4.06 -2.19
C TYR A 68 -3.91 -2.73 -2.91
N PHE A 69 -4.91 -1.87 -2.85
CA PHE A 69 -4.76 -0.48 -3.27
C PHE A 69 -4.92 0.43 -2.08
N LEU A 70 -4.03 1.40 -1.98
CA LEU A 70 -4.08 2.45 -1.00
C LEU A 70 -4.46 3.74 -1.71
N GLN A 71 -5.56 4.35 -1.30
CA GLN A 71 -6.01 5.61 -1.85
C GLN A 71 -5.88 6.72 -0.81
N TYR A 72 -5.24 7.83 -1.18
CA TYR A 72 -5.10 9.01 -0.34
C TYR A 72 -6.09 10.09 -0.77
N ASN A 73 -6.74 10.72 0.21
CA ASN A 73 -7.67 11.82 0.01
C ASN A 73 -6.99 13.18 0.26
N GLY A 74 -5.81 13.37 -0.34
CA GLY A 74 -5.04 14.62 -0.26
C GLY A 74 -4.09 14.76 0.93
N VAL A 75 -4.11 13.85 1.92
CA VAL A 75 -3.08 13.76 2.97
C VAL A 75 -2.87 12.32 3.43
N TYR A 76 -1.68 12.01 3.97
CA TYR A 76 -1.33 10.66 4.41
C TYR A 76 -2.19 10.11 5.56
N SER A 77 -2.86 10.97 6.34
CA SER A 77 -3.69 10.56 7.49
C SER A 77 -5.12 10.19 7.08
N ASP A 78 -5.51 10.55 5.87
CA ASP A 78 -6.82 10.28 5.29
C ASP A 78 -6.63 9.35 4.09
N PHE A 79 -6.53 8.06 4.40
CA PHE A 79 -6.33 7.00 3.41
C PHE A 79 -7.30 5.85 3.63
N GLN A 80 -7.53 5.10 2.56
CA GLN A 80 -8.31 3.87 2.60
C GLN A 80 -7.59 2.73 1.87
N ILE A 81 -7.79 1.51 2.37
CA ILE A 81 -7.31 0.28 1.73
C ILE A 81 -8.48 -0.32 0.96
N LEU A 82 -8.27 -0.56 -0.33
CA LEU A 82 -9.23 -1.21 -1.22
C LEU A 82 -8.75 -2.64 -1.48
N GLU A 83 -9.57 -3.63 -1.12
CA GLU A 83 -9.37 -5.02 -1.50
C GLU A 83 -10.05 -5.29 -2.85
N ASP A 84 -9.32 -5.87 -3.81
CA ASP A 84 -9.86 -6.37 -5.08
C ASP A 84 -10.81 -5.40 -5.84
N ASN A 85 -10.51 -4.09 -5.84
CA ASN A 85 -11.35 -3.02 -6.44
C ASN A 85 -12.80 -2.94 -5.89
N VAL A 86 -13.11 -3.54 -4.74
CA VAL A 86 -14.41 -3.39 -4.09
C VAL A 86 -14.21 -2.54 -2.85
N MET A 87 -14.84 -1.36 -2.81
CA MET A 87 -14.91 -0.56 -1.57
C MET A 87 -15.49 -1.42 -0.46
N VAL A 88 -14.70 -1.70 0.57
CA VAL A 88 -15.21 -2.32 1.80
C VAL A 88 -15.93 -1.22 2.59
N ASN A 89 -17.23 -1.03 2.30
CA ASN A 89 -18.08 -0.29 3.22
C ASN A 89 -18.26 -1.14 4.48
N LYS A 90 -17.85 -0.57 5.62
CA LYS A 90 -18.15 -1.10 6.95
C LYS A 90 -19.64 -1.04 7.25
#